data_AF-A0A146K7R5-F1
#
_entry.id   AF-A0A146K7R5-F1
#
_cell.length_a   1.000
_cell.length_b   1.000
_cell.length_c   1.000
_cell.angle_alpha   90.00
_cell.angle_beta   90.00
_cell.angle_gamma   90.00
#
_symmetry.space_group_name_H-M   'P 1'
#
loop_
_entity.id
_entity.type
_entity.pdbx_description
1 polymer ?
#
loop_
_entity_poly.entity_id
_entity_poly.type
_entity_poly.pdbx_seq_one_letter_code
_entity_poly.pdbx_strand_id
1 'polypeptide(L)'
;NSALQLFCNTSLIENTTNSGEISLELLKFYKNYIQTTSSPQNLKQLIGRKYRQFSGYQHQDAHELLITLIDLIHHEQKQKGRYTQIDYDLMPIKEAFDHYKGAMQQFEQSKIQNTLKFYEIRTHKCQKCQSQTFSFQQEQEKIQDLKQQFNTDSDQLLTKYCRQCKCQEKHISKSQIYEAPKQLIVVLKRFTQSGGKDSKRYELPLQVTINEYTGESKKYKAKAVILHSGSTGGGHYTAWVRRGEQWFDCNDSLVQTCTVNLCDPRVYVVSYEQQ
;
A
#
# COMPACT_ATOMS: atom_id res chain seq x y z
N ASN A 1 -13.79 8.46 -7.70
CA ASN A 1 -14.06 7.37 -8.67
C ASN A 1 -12.86 6.46 -8.88
N SER A 2 -11.70 6.96 -9.30
CA SER A 2 -10.50 6.13 -9.52
C SER A 2 -10.10 5.24 -8.33
N ALA A 3 -10.12 5.75 -7.10
CA ALA A 3 -9.84 4.97 -5.89
C ALA A 3 -10.85 3.82 -5.69
N LEU A 4 -12.14 4.07 -5.93
CA LEU A 4 -13.18 3.03 -5.86
C LEU A 4 -13.02 2.00 -6.98
N GLN A 5 -12.62 2.41 -8.19
CA GLN A 5 -12.32 1.48 -9.28
C GLN A 5 -11.17 0.55 -8.87
N LEU A 6 -10.09 1.07 -8.29
CA LEU A 6 -9.01 0.22 -7.78
C LEU A 6 -9.52 -0.72 -6.69
N PHE A 7 -10.25 -0.20 -5.70
CA PHE A 7 -10.74 -1.00 -4.57
C PHE A 7 -11.68 -2.14 -5.03
N CYS A 8 -12.65 -1.83 -5.90
CA CYS A 8 -13.66 -2.78 -6.36
C CYS A 8 -13.15 -3.82 -7.36
N ASN A 9 -11.98 -3.65 -7.98
CA ASN A 9 -11.41 -4.63 -8.92
C ASN A 9 -10.19 -5.35 -8.34
N THR A 10 -9.97 -5.30 -7.03
CA THR A 10 -8.88 -6.00 -6.34
C THR A 10 -9.44 -6.85 -5.20
N SER A 11 -8.62 -7.70 -4.59
CA SER A 11 -9.00 -8.53 -3.44
C SER A 11 -9.49 -7.73 -2.21
N LEU A 12 -9.35 -6.40 -2.19
CA LEU A 12 -9.84 -5.52 -1.13
C LEU A 12 -11.36 -5.63 -0.93
N ILE A 13 -12.14 -5.67 -2.02
CA ILE A 13 -13.59 -5.76 -1.92
C ILE A 13 -14.04 -7.11 -1.36
N GLU A 14 -13.35 -8.19 -1.73
CA GLU A 14 -13.62 -9.55 -1.25
C GLU A 14 -13.34 -9.70 0.25
N ASN A 15 -12.36 -8.94 0.76
CA ASN A 15 -12.00 -8.90 2.17
C ASN A 15 -12.76 -7.83 2.98
N THR A 16 -13.76 -7.18 2.36
CA THR A 16 -14.69 -6.28 3.04
C THR A 16 -15.88 -7.06 3.62
N THR A 17 -15.99 -7.16 4.94
CA THR A 17 -17.12 -7.80 5.62
C THR A 17 -18.19 -6.81 6.03
N ASN A 18 -19.43 -7.26 6.12
CA ASN A 18 -20.55 -6.50 6.68
C ASN A 18 -20.35 -6.29 8.19
N SER A 19 -19.58 -5.26 8.54
CA SER A 19 -19.10 -4.99 9.90
C SER A 19 -19.44 -3.58 10.39
N GLY A 20 -19.83 -2.67 9.49
CA GLY A 20 -20.24 -1.33 9.82
C GLY A 20 -20.86 -0.60 8.64
N GLU A 21 -21.20 0.67 8.85
CA GLU A 21 -21.96 1.50 7.92
C GLU A 21 -21.20 1.75 6.60
N ILE A 22 -19.88 1.99 6.67
CA ILE A 22 -19.04 2.21 5.48
C ILE A 22 -18.95 0.92 4.67
N SER A 23 -18.65 -0.20 5.33
CA SER A 23 -18.54 -1.51 4.68
C SER A 23 -19.87 -1.92 4.03
N LEU A 24 -21.00 -1.69 4.71
CA LEU A 24 -22.34 -1.95 4.17
C LEU A 24 -22.62 -1.14 2.91
N GLU A 25 -22.39 0.17 2.95
CA GLU A 25 -22.67 1.03 1.81
C GLU A 25 -21.72 0.75 0.64
N LEU A 26 -20.46 0.44 0.92
CA LEU A 26 -19.50 0.03 -0.11
C LEU A 26 -19.92 -1.29 -0.78
N LEU A 27 -20.37 -2.29 -0.02
CA LEU A 27 -20.84 -3.56 -0.58
C LEU A 27 -22.14 -3.39 -1.40
N LYS A 28 -23.05 -2.50 -0.97
CA LYS A 28 -24.24 -2.13 -1.76
C LYS A 28 -23.85 -1.45 -3.07
N PHE A 29 -22.94 -0.47 -3.00
CA PHE A 29 -22.39 0.18 -4.18
C PHE A 29 -21.76 -0.84 -5.14
N TYR A 30 -20.93 -1.75 -4.62
CA TYR A 30 -20.26 -2.77 -5.42
C TYR A 30 -21.23 -3.67 -6.19
N LYS A 31 -22.34 -4.10 -5.55
CA LYS A 31 -23.39 -4.90 -6.21
C LYS A 31 -23.99 -4.17 -7.42
N ASN A 32 -24.25 -2.88 -7.30
CA ASN A 32 -24.79 -2.06 -8.39
C ASN A 32 -23.72 -1.78 -9.47
N TYR A 33 -22.49 -1.50 -9.04
CA TYR A 33 -21.34 -1.23 -9.90
C TYR A 33 -21.05 -2.36 -10.90
N ILE A 34 -21.28 -3.61 -10.53
CA ILE A 34 -21.10 -4.76 -11.45
C ILE A 34 -22.12 -4.72 -12.59
N GLN A 35 -23.30 -4.15 -12.36
CA GLN A 35 -24.42 -4.19 -13.30
C GLN A 35 -24.49 -2.94 -14.16
N THR A 36 -24.35 -1.75 -13.57
CA THR A 36 -24.58 -0.47 -14.24
C THR A 36 -23.67 0.63 -13.69
N THR A 37 -23.64 1.76 -14.42
CA THR A 37 -23.02 2.99 -13.90
C THR A 37 -23.81 3.46 -12.69
N SER A 38 -23.14 3.60 -11.54
CA SER A 38 -23.78 3.99 -10.28
C SER A 38 -23.03 5.14 -9.60
N SER A 39 -23.79 6.01 -8.94
CA SER A 39 -23.25 7.15 -8.19
C SER A 39 -22.89 6.73 -6.76
N PRO A 40 -21.66 6.96 -6.27
CA PRO A 40 -21.26 6.65 -4.90
C PRO A 40 -21.67 7.75 -3.90
N GLN A 41 -22.77 8.47 -4.14
CA GLN A 41 -23.15 9.66 -3.37
C GLN A 41 -23.32 9.37 -1.87
N ASN A 42 -23.99 8.29 -1.52
CA ASN A 42 -24.17 7.89 -0.11
C ASN A 42 -22.82 7.60 0.54
N LEU A 43 -21.96 6.80 -0.11
CA LEU A 43 -20.63 6.50 0.39
C LEU A 43 -19.78 7.77 0.56
N LYS A 44 -19.83 8.69 -0.41
CA LYS A 44 -19.16 10.01 -0.31
C LYS A 44 -19.64 10.79 0.92
N GLN A 45 -20.95 10.83 1.16
CA GLN A 45 -21.50 11.54 2.32
C GLN A 45 -21.04 10.90 3.64
N LEU A 46 -21.04 9.58 3.73
CA LEU A 46 -20.57 8.86 4.93
C LEU A 46 -19.09 9.11 5.22
N ILE A 47 -18.23 9.01 4.21
CA ILE A 47 -16.81 9.32 4.33
C ILE A 47 -16.63 10.78 4.75
N GLY A 48 -17.34 11.71 4.11
CA GLY A 48 -17.27 13.15 4.41
C GLY A 48 -17.73 13.54 5.83
N ARG A 49 -18.65 12.78 6.43
CA ARG A 49 -19.05 12.95 7.84
C ARG A 49 -17.94 12.57 8.81
N LYS A 50 -17.14 11.54 8.48
CA LYS A 50 -16.03 11.06 9.32
C LYS A 50 -14.73 11.85 9.08
N TYR A 51 -14.49 12.25 7.83
CA TYR A 51 -13.28 12.97 7.40
C TYR A 51 -13.67 14.24 6.62
N ARG A 52 -13.52 15.39 7.28
CA ARG A 52 -13.97 16.69 6.78
C ARG A 52 -13.37 17.04 5.41
N GLN A 53 -12.15 16.63 5.11
CA GLN A 53 -11.51 16.88 3.81
C GLN A 53 -12.28 16.33 2.61
N PHE A 54 -13.03 15.23 2.78
CA PHE A 54 -13.83 14.62 1.71
C PHE A 54 -15.28 15.12 1.64
N SER A 55 -15.69 16.00 2.57
CA SER A 55 -17.06 16.53 2.65
C SER A 55 -17.40 17.50 1.51
N GLY A 56 -16.41 18.24 1.01
CA GLY A 56 -16.58 19.23 -0.06
C GLY A 56 -16.53 18.63 -1.46
N TYR A 57 -16.46 19.52 -2.45
CA TYR A 57 -16.35 19.19 -3.88
C TYR A 57 -14.98 19.55 -4.46
N GLN A 58 -14.01 19.90 -3.61
CA GLN A 58 -12.64 20.19 -4.03
C GLN A 58 -11.94 18.90 -4.48
N HIS A 59 -10.93 19.06 -5.35
CA HIS A 59 -10.04 17.96 -5.73
C HIS A 59 -9.33 17.43 -4.49
N GLN A 60 -9.16 16.11 -4.40
CA GLN A 60 -8.50 15.42 -3.29
C GLN A 60 -7.54 14.36 -3.84
N ASP A 61 -6.57 13.96 -3.02
CA ASP A 61 -5.64 12.92 -3.41
C ASP A 61 -6.31 11.53 -3.40
N ALA A 62 -6.17 10.80 -4.51
CA ALA A 62 -6.80 9.49 -4.67
C ALA A 62 -6.17 8.39 -3.81
N HIS A 63 -4.86 8.47 -3.52
CA HIS A 63 -4.18 7.56 -2.60
C HIS A 63 -4.66 7.82 -1.18
N GLU A 64 -4.78 9.08 -0.77
CA GLU A 64 -5.29 9.43 0.56
C GLU A 64 -6.72 8.92 0.79
N LEU A 65 -7.61 9.08 -0.19
CA LEU A 65 -8.96 8.51 -0.12
C LEU A 65 -8.93 6.97 -0.04
N LEU A 66 -8.03 6.32 -0.77
CA LEU A 66 -7.89 4.86 -0.77
C LEU A 66 -7.48 4.35 0.62
N ILE A 67 -6.43 4.93 1.22
CA ILE A 67 -5.97 4.59 2.57
C ILE A 67 -7.06 4.90 3.60
N THR A 68 -7.70 6.06 3.51
CA THR A 68 -8.82 6.42 4.41
C THR A 68 -9.93 5.38 4.37
N LEU A 69 -10.29 4.89 3.18
CA LEU A 69 -11.33 3.86 3.03
C LEU A 69 -10.89 2.54 3.65
N ILE A 70 -9.64 2.13 3.44
CA ILE A 70 -9.06 0.92 4.04
C ILE A 70 -9.08 1.02 5.58
N ASP A 71 -8.67 2.16 6.14
CA ASP A 71 -8.64 2.42 7.58
C ASP A 71 -10.05 2.41 8.19
N LEU A 72 -11.02 3.03 7.51
CA LEU A 72 -12.41 3.00 7.93
C LEU A 72 -12.95 1.57 8.03
N ILE A 73 -12.72 0.76 6.99
CA ILE A 73 -13.16 -0.64 6.96
C ILE A 73 -12.39 -1.46 8.00
N HIS A 74 -11.08 -1.22 8.16
CA HIS A 74 -10.28 -1.85 9.19
C HIS A 74 -10.85 -1.55 10.58
N HIS A 75 -11.19 -0.30 10.87
CA HIS A 75 -11.80 0.09 12.14
C HIS A 75 -13.17 -0.54 12.40
N GLU A 76 -13.97 -0.81 11.36
CA GLU A 76 -15.23 -1.54 11.48
C GLU A 76 -15.01 -3.04 11.72
N GLN A 77 -13.96 -3.63 11.15
CA GLN A 77 -13.67 -5.07 11.23
C GLN A 77 -12.81 -5.49 12.41
N LYS A 78 -12.01 -4.57 12.98
CA LYS A 78 -10.93 -4.93 13.88
C LYS A 78 -11.39 -5.55 15.19
N GLN A 79 -10.60 -6.49 15.67
CA GLN A 79 -10.65 -6.93 17.06
C GLN A 79 -9.55 -6.19 17.82
N LYS A 80 -9.92 -5.50 18.90
CA LYS A 80 -8.95 -4.80 19.76
C LYS A 80 -8.39 -5.79 20.78
N GLY A 81 -7.08 -5.87 20.88
CA GLY A 81 -6.41 -6.54 21.99
C GLY A 81 -5.37 -5.64 22.65
N ARG A 82 -4.50 -6.26 23.45
CA ARG A 82 -3.42 -5.57 24.16
C ARG A 82 -2.12 -5.79 23.41
N TYR A 83 -1.38 -4.70 23.18
CA TYR A 83 -0.02 -4.80 22.69
C TYR A 83 0.90 -5.24 23.83
N THR A 84 1.74 -6.24 23.57
CA THR A 84 2.82 -6.67 24.44
C THR A 84 4.15 -6.28 23.79
N GLN A 85 4.96 -5.50 24.50
CA GLN A 85 6.31 -5.21 24.05
C GLN A 85 7.14 -6.49 24.15
N ILE A 86 7.85 -6.82 23.08
CA ILE A 86 8.70 -8.00 23.01
C ILE A 86 10.15 -7.55 22.87
N ASP A 87 11.00 -8.07 23.74
CA ASP A 87 12.45 -8.02 23.56
C ASP A 87 12.88 -9.30 22.85
N TYR A 88 13.29 -9.17 21.59
CA TYR A 88 13.75 -10.26 20.74
C TYR A 88 15.22 -10.09 20.31
N ASP A 89 15.98 -9.22 20.98
CA ASP A 89 17.36 -8.86 20.59
C ASP A 89 18.34 -10.06 20.62
N LEU A 90 18.02 -11.09 21.39
CA LEU A 90 18.82 -12.31 21.55
C LEU A 90 18.22 -13.54 20.85
N MET A 91 17.07 -13.39 20.18
CA MET A 91 16.38 -14.50 19.51
C MET A 91 16.89 -14.68 18.09
N PRO A 92 16.87 -15.91 17.54
CA PRO A 92 16.99 -16.13 16.10
C PRO A 92 15.93 -15.32 15.34
N ILE A 93 16.29 -14.79 14.15
CA ILE A 93 15.42 -13.90 13.36
C ILE A 93 14.02 -14.48 13.15
N LYS A 94 13.92 -15.78 12.87
CA LYS A 94 12.63 -16.45 12.66
C LYS A 94 11.74 -16.42 13.89
N GLU A 95 12.29 -16.80 15.05
CA GLU A 95 11.56 -16.78 16.32
C GLU A 95 11.18 -15.34 16.70
N ALA A 96 12.09 -14.39 16.53
CA ALA A 96 11.84 -12.98 16.75
C ALA A 96 10.67 -12.46 15.87
N PHE A 97 10.62 -12.89 14.61
CA PHE A 97 9.55 -12.54 13.69
C PHE A 97 8.21 -13.14 14.11
N ASP A 98 8.17 -14.43 14.45
CA ASP A 98 6.95 -15.12 14.87
C ASP A 98 6.35 -14.44 16.11
N HIS A 99 7.19 -14.07 17.07
CA HIS A 99 6.82 -13.29 18.24
C HIS A 99 6.28 -11.90 17.86
N TYR A 100 7.02 -11.14 17.05
CA TYR A 100 6.61 -9.82 16.58
C TYR A 100 5.26 -9.85 15.87
N LYS A 101 5.09 -10.78 14.92
CA LYS A 101 3.85 -10.97 14.16
C LYS A 101 2.69 -11.34 15.08
N GLY A 102 2.93 -12.23 16.05
CA GLY A 102 1.95 -12.61 17.07
C GLY A 102 1.48 -11.41 17.90
N ALA A 103 2.40 -10.57 18.40
CA ALA A 103 2.05 -9.35 19.14
C ALA A 103 1.26 -8.35 18.29
N MET A 104 1.63 -8.15 17.02
CA MET A 104 0.88 -7.30 16.10
C MET A 104 -0.55 -7.81 15.89
N GLN A 105 -0.71 -9.11 15.61
CA GLN A 105 -2.01 -9.74 15.42
C GLN A 105 -2.90 -9.70 16.67
N GLN A 106 -2.30 -9.80 17.85
CA GLN A 106 -3.00 -9.66 19.13
C GLN A 106 -3.43 -8.21 19.40
N PHE A 107 -2.62 -7.23 19.01
CA PHE A 107 -2.95 -5.83 19.21
C PHE A 107 -4.14 -5.40 18.33
N GLU A 108 -4.03 -5.62 17.01
CA GLU A 108 -5.05 -5.21 16.06
C GLU A 108 -4.92 -6.01 14.75
N GLN A 109 -6.04 -6.54 14.26
CA GLN A 109 -6.09 -7.20 12.95
C GLN A 109 -7.47 -7.12 12.32
N SER A 110 -7.51 -7.07 10.99
CA SER A 110 -8.73 -7.21 10.19
C SER A 110 -8.44 -7.96 8.89
N LYS A 111 -9.47 -8.46 8.20
CA LYS A 111 -9.30 -9.13 6.90
C LYS A 111 -8.75 -8.18 5.85
N ILE A 112 -9.26 -6.95 5.81
CA ILE A 112 -8.80 -5.92 4.86
C ILE A 112 -7.32 -5.59 5.06
N GLN A 113 -6.87 -5.40 6.31
CA GLN A 113 -5.48 -5.09 6.60
C GLN A 113 -4.58 -6.29 6.34
N ASN A 114 -5.02 -7.51 6.68
CA ASN A 114 -4.29 -8.75 6.39
C ASN A 114 -4.09 -9.01 4.88
N THR A 115 -4.83 -8.32 4.01
CA THR A 115 -4.69 -8.42 2.55
C THR A 115 -3.52 -7.55 2.04
N LEU A 116 -3.31 -6.39 2.66
CA LEU A 116 -2.33 -5.38 2.25
C LEU A 116 -1.04 -5.42 3.06
N LYS A 117 -1.12 -5.89 4.30
CA LYS A 117 0.01 -5.80 5.21
C LYS A 117 1.16 -6.66 4.72
N PHE A 118 2.35 -6.09 4.79
CA PHE A 118 3.59 -6.81 4.62
C PHE A 118 4.54 -6.43 5.73
N TYR A 119 5.54 -7.28 5.93
CA TYR A 119 6.53 -7.10 6.96
C TYR A 119 7.88 -6.87 6.31
N GLU A 120 8.60 -5.86 6.76
CA GLU A 120 9.98 -5.61 6.39
C GLU A 120 10.91 -5.99 7.55
N ILE A 121 12.06 -6.55 7.22
CA ILE A 121 13.19 -6.65 8.14
C ILE A 121 14.23 -5.59 7.76
N ARG A 122 14.67 -4.84 8.77
CA ARG A 122 15.80 -3.92 8.66
C ARG A 122 16.98 -4.49 9.40
N THR A 123 18.07 -4.74 8.69
CA THR A 123 19.33 -5.18 9.28
C THR A 123 20.30 -4.00 9.37
N HIS A 124 21.00 -3.87 10.49
CA HIS A 124 21.97 -2.81 10.73
C HIS A 124 23.32 -3.40 11.09
N LYS A 125 24.34 -3.17 10.26
CA LYS A 125 25.72 -3.61 10.49
C LYS A 125 26.60 -2.43 10.92
N CYS A 126 27.12 -2.48 12.14
CA CYS A 126 28.06 -1.48 12.67
C CYS A 126 29.34 -1.45 11.84
N GLN A 127 29.77 -0.28 11.36
CA GLN A 127 30.99 -0.17 10.56
C GLN A 127 32.27 -0.34 11.38
N LYS A 128 32.22 -0.12 12.70
CA LYS A 128 33.38 -0.27 13.58
C LYS A 128 33.58 -1.69 14.09
N CYS A 129 32.62 -2.24 14.82
CA CYS A 129 32.75 -3.56 15.44
C CYS A 129 32.07 -4.69 14.66
N GLN A 130 31.48 -4.40 13.50
CA GLN A 130 30.80 -5.38 12.62
C GLN A 130 29.58 -6.09 13.22
N SER A 131 29.17 -5.75 14.46
CA SER A 131 27.96 -6.31 15.09
C SER A 131 26.73 -6.04 14.24
N GLN A 132 25.87 -7.05 14.09
CA GLN A 132 24.60 -6.96 13.39
C GLN A 132 23.44 -6.89 14.38
N THR A 133 22.45 -6.06 14.07
CA THR A 133 21.16 -5.97 14.77
C THR A 133 20.06 -5.94 13.73
N PHE A 134 18.83 -6.30 14.12
CA PHE A 134 17.69 -6.24 13.22
C PHE A 134 16.45 -5.70 13.91
N SER A 135 15.48 -5.27 13.12
CA SER A 135 14.16 -4.83 13.58
C SER A 135 13.12 -5.11 12.51
N PHE A 136 11.87 -5.36 12.91
CA PHE A 136 10.75 -5.52 11.99
C PHE A 136 9.87 -4.28 11.92
N GLN A 137 9.28 -4.05 10.76
CA GLN A 137 8.27 -3.02 10.53
C GLN A 137 7.11 -3.61 9.74
N GLN A 138 5.88 -3.17 10.07
CA GLN A 138 4.69 -3.49 9.31
C GLN A 138 4.29 -2.29 8.44
N GLU A 139 3.97 -2.54 7.18
CA GLU A 139 3.53 -1.55 6.20
C GLU A 139 2.28 -2.04 5.47
N GLN A 140 1.53 -1.14 4.80
CA GLN A 140 0.33 -1.48 4.00
C GLN A 140 0.47 -1.07 2.52
N GLU A 141 1.37 -0.13 2.24
CA GLU A 141 1.69 0.34 0.91
C GLU A 141 3.20 0.56 0.75
N LYS A 142 3.67 0.43 -0.49
CA LYS A 142 5.06 0.73 -0.85
C LYS A 142 5.13 2.09 -1.53
N ILE A 143 5.76 3.06 -0.88
CA ILE A 143 6.09 4.34 -1.51
C ILE A 143 7.33 4.17 -2.38
N GLN A 144 7.19 4.40 -3.68
CA GLN A 144 8.28 4.30 -4.65
C GLN A 144 8.85 5.68 -4.99
N ASP A 145 10.13 5.86 -4.70
CA ASP A 145 10.89 7.02 -5.18
C ASP A 145 11.26 6.81 -6.65
N LEU A 146 10.97 7.81 -7.49
CA LEU A 146 11.23 7.77 -8.94
C LEU A 146 12.72 7.78 -9.30
N LYS A 147 13.59 8.08 -8.33
CA LYS A 147 15.05 8.05 -8.48
C LYS A 147 15.65 6.66 -8.25
N GLN A 148 14.90 5.77 -7.60
CA GLN A 148 15.32 4.41 -7.32
C GLN A 148 14.71 3.44 -8.34
N GLN A 149 15.39 2.34 -8.63
CA GLN A 149 14.78 1.26 -9.41
C GLN A 149 13.72 0.54 -8.56
N PHE A 150 12.70 0.00 -9.22
CA PHE A 150 11.66 -0.75 -8.52
C PHE A 150 12.24 -2.07 -8.03
N ASN A 151 11.91 -2.44 -6.79
CA ASN A 151 12.27 -3.72 -6.21
C ASN A 151 13.80 -3.96 -6.09
N THR A 152 14.58 -2.89 -5.92
CA THR A 152 16.00 -2.98 -5.60
C THR A 152 16.26 -2.58 -4.16
N ASP A 153 16.96 -3.44 -3.42
CA ASP A 153 17.43 -3.13 -2.08
C ASP A 153 18.53 -2.06 -2.16
N SER A 154 18.36 -0.95 -1.43
CA SER A 154 19.38 0.08 -1.33
C SER A 154 19.94 0.14 0.09
N ASP A 155 21.25 -0.02 0.22
CA ASP A 155 21.96 0.22 1.48
C ASP A 155 21.84 1.70 1.85
N GLN A 156 21.42 1.96 3.08
CA GLN A 156 21.39 3.30 3.65
C GLN A 156 22.44 3.40 4.75
N LEU A 157 23.18 4.51 4.77
CA LEU A 157 24.10 4.81 5.85
C LEU A 157 23.39 5.67 6.90
N LEU A 158 23.35 5.20 8.14
CA LEU A 158 22.77 5.95 9.25
C LEU A 158 23.69 5.96 10.46
N THR A 159 23.63 7.02 11.25
CA THR A 159 24.39 7.15 12.49
C THR A 159 23.50 6.72 13.65
N LYS A 160 23.89 5.68 14.40
CA LYS A 160 23.19 5.23 15.61
C LYS A 160 24.15 4.80 16.71
N TYR A 161 23.66 4.74 17.94
CA TYR A 161 24.41 4.18 19.05
C TYR A 161 24.51 2.66 18.91
N CYS A 162 25.73 2.14 18.88
CA CYS A 162 26.01 0.71 18.86
C CYS A 162 26.18 0.19 20.28
N ARG A 163 25.34 -0.75 20.70
CA ARG A 163 25.37 -1.35 22.04
C ARG A 163 26.64 -2.19 22.30
N GLN A 164 27.26 -2.72 21.24
CA GLN A 164 28.48 -3.54 21.34
C GLN A 164 29.75 -2.70 21.50
N CYS A 165 29.99 -1.70 20.64
CA CYS A 165 31.16 -0.80 20.79
C CYS A 165 30.94 0.33 21.79
N LYS A 166 29.70 0.50 22.27
CA LYS A 166 29.26 1.58 23.17
C LYS A 166 29.62 2.97 22.62
N CYS A 167 29.42 3.15 21.32
CA CYS A 167 29.85 4.33 20.59
C CYS A 167 28.82 4.74 19.55
N GLN A 168 28.72 6.04 19.27
CA GLN A 168 27.90 6.55 18.17
C GLN A 168 28.67 6.34 16.87
N GLU A 169 28.10 5.56 15.95
CA GLU A 169 28.83 5.09 14.77
C GLU A 169 27.91 4.97 13.56
N LYS A 170 28.53 4.96 12.38
CA LYS A 170 27.86 4.65 11.11
C LYS A 170 27.49 3.17 11.06
N HIS A 171 26.25 2.91 10.65
CA HIS A 171 25.72 1.58 10.38
C HIS A 171 25.24 1.52 8.94
N ILE A 172 25.57 0.43 8.25
CA ILE A 172 24.92 0.08 6.98
C ILE A 172 23.57 -0.55 7.32
N SER A 173 22.50 0.03 6.81
CA SER A 173 21.12 -0.38 7.00
C SER A 173 20.56 -0.94 5.70
N LYS A 174 20.02 -2.16 5.75
CA LYS A 174 19.36 -2.79 4.60
C LYS A 174 17.92 -3.12 4.97
N SER A 175 16.96 -2.68 4.16
CA SER A 175 15.54 -3.04 4.29
C SER A 175 15.22 -4.09 3.25
N GLN A 176 14.53 -5.15 3.65
CA GLN A 176 14.05 -6.21 2.76
C GLN A 176 12.66 -6.65 3.20
N ILE A 177 11.82 -7.08 2.25
CA ILE A 177 10.52 -7.67 2.60
C ILE A 177 10.78 -9.02 3.26
N TYR A 178 10.26 -9.21 4.48
CA TYR A 178 10.33 -10.49 5.20
C TYR A 178 9.15 -11.40 4.84
N GLU A 179 7.94 -10.84 4.75
CA GLU A 179 6.73 -11.52 4.33
C GLU A 179 5.92 -10.56 3.46
N ALA A 180 5.67 -10.94 2.20
CA ALA A 180 5.03 -10.09 1.21
C ALA A 180 3.49 -10.12 1.35
N PRO A 181 2.78 -9.07 0.88
CA PRO A 181 1.34 -8.97 1.06
C PRO A 181 0.59 -9.74 -0.04
N LYS A 182 -0.67 -10.11 0.20
CA LYS A 182 -1.50 -10.73 -0.87
C LYS A 182 -1.81 -9.73 -1.99
N GLN A 183 -2.03 -8.48 -1.61
CA GLN A 183 -2.21 -7.35 -2.51
C GLN A 183 -1.15 -6.30 -2.19
N LEU A 184 -0.29 -5.98 -3.16
CA LEU A 184 0.74 -4.95 -3.01
C LEU A 184 0.25 -3.65 -3.66
N ILE A 185 0.06 -2.60 -2.84
CA ILE A 185 -0.16 -1.23 -3.34
C ILE A 185 1.19 -0.53 -3.47
N VAL A 186 1.51 -0.04 -4.66
CA VAL A 186 2.70 0.76 -4.94
C VAL A 186 2.26 2.18 -5.31
N VAL A 187 2.77 3.17 -4.59
CA VAL A 187 2.45 4.59 -4.79
C VAL A 187 3.69 5.29 -5.32
N LEU A 188 3.60 5.88 -6.49
CA LEU A 188 4.70 6.66 -7.06
C LEU A 188 4.74 8.04 -6.40
N LYS A 189 5.88 8.39 -5.78
CA LYS A 189 6.10 9.68 -5.11
C LYS A 189 6.30 10.81 -6.13
N ARG A 190 5.23 11.17 -6.83
CA ARG A 190 5.24 12.20 -7.90
C ARG A 190 5.12 13.62 -7.38
N PHE A 191 4.52 13.83 -6.21
CA PHE A 191 4.28 15.18 -5.70
C PHE A 191 5.44 15.64 -4.80
N THR A 192 5.93 16.83 -5.06
CA THR A 192 7.03 17.43 -4.28
C THR A 192 6.48 18.36 -3.20
N GLN A 193 7.26 18.58 -2.14
CA GLN A 193 6.91 19.53 -1.07
C GLN A 193 6.76 20.97 -1.59
N SER A 194 7.40 21.30 -2.72
CA SER A 194 7.27 22.58 -3.40
C SER A 194 5.99 22.72 -4.25
N GLY A 195 5.09 21.74 -4.22
CA GLY A 195 3.82 21.76 -4.96
C GLY A 195 3.95 21.34 -6.44
N GLY A 196 5.09 20.81 -6.87
CA GLY A 196 5.27 20.30 -8.23
C GLY A 196 4.79 18.86 -8.41
N LYS A 197 4.55 18.46 -9.65
CA LYS A 197 4.35 17.06 -10.04
C LYS A 197 5.47 16.59 -10.96
N ASP A 198 6.14 15.51 -10.58
CA ASP A 198 7.12 14.82 -11.39
C ASP A 198 6.42 13.99 -12.49
N SER A 199 6.56 14.49 -13.71
CA SER A 199 6.02 13.88 -14.93
C SER A 199 7.01 12.94 -15.62
N LYS A 200 8.12 12.56 -14.95
CA LYS A 200 9.08 11.59 -15.46
C LYS A 200 8.39 10.23 -15.67
N ARG A 201 8.66 9.62 -16.83
CA ARG A 201 8.30 8.22 -17.10
C ARG A 201 9.07 7.32 -16.16
N TYR A 202 8.38 6.35 -15.59
CA TYR A 202 8.95 5.42 -14.62
C TYR A 202 8.53 4.01 -14.99
N GLU A 203 9.50 3.12 -15.14
CA GLU A 203 9.28 1.78 -15.68
C GLU A 203 8.82 0.83 -14.56
N LEU A 204 7.51 0.63 -14.46
CA LEU A 204 6.92 -0.44 -13.66
C LEU A 204 6.54 -1.63 -14.56
N PRO A 205 6.84 -2.87 -14.16
CA PRO A 205 6.51 -4.04 -14.95
C PRO A 205 5.07 -4.51 -14.69
N LEU A 206 4.38 -5.07 -15.68
CA LEU A 206 3.03 -5.64 -15.48
C LEU A 206 3.01 -6.88 -14.59
N GLN A 207 4.15 -7.55 -14.46
CA GLN A 207 4.38 -8.66 -13.54
C GLN A 207 5.67 -8.40 -12.77
N VAL A 208 5.65 -8.62 -11.46
CA VAL A 208 6.82 -8.45 -10.60
C VAL A 208 7.00 -9.70 -9.75
N THR A 209 8.26 -10.07 -9.51
CA THR A 209 8.61 -11.05 -8.48
C THR A 209 9.18 -10.30 -7.29
N ILE A 210 8.57 -10.45 -6.12
CA ILE A 210 9.09 -9.95 -4.85
C ILE A 210 9.84 -11.09 -4.18
N ASN A 211 11.10 -10.84 -3.80
CA ASN A 211 11.91 -11.81 -3.07
C ASN A 211 11.85 -11.46 -1.59
N GLU A 212 11.44 -12.43 -0.78
CA GLU A 212 11.41 -12.32 0.67
C GLU A 212 12.79 -12.63 1.25
N TYR A 213 13.07 -12.06 2.43
CA TYR A 213 14.31 -12.27 3.19
C TYR A 213 14.57 -13.75 3.48
N THR A 214 13.50 -14.52 3.65
CA THR A 214 13.52 -15.98 3.90
C THR A 214 13.98 -16.79 2.68
N GLY A 215 14.09 -16.16 1.51
CA GLY A 215 14.45 -16.80 0.24
C GLY A 215 13.25 -17.23 -0.60
N GLU A 216 12.02 -17.02 -0.12
CA GLU A 216 10.82 -17.26 -0.93
C GLU A 216 10.62 -16.15 -1.97
N SER A 217 10.07 -16.51 -3.12
CA SER A 217 9.72 -15.55 -4.18
C SER A 217 8.22 -15.58 -4.43
N LYS A 218 7.58 -14.41 -4.36
CA LYS A 218 6.16 -14.22 -4.65
C LYS A 218 5.99 -13.51 -5.98
N LYS A 219 5.22 -14.10 -6.89
CA LYS A 219 4.90 -13.50 -8.20
C LYS A 219 3.63 -12.69 -8.09
N TYR A 220 3.60 -11.54 -8.74
CA TYR A 220 2.46 -10.65 -8.77
C TYR A 220 2.14 -10.22 -10.20
N LYS A 221 0.87 -9.90 -10.42
CA LYS A 221 0.39 -9.31 -11.66
C LYS A 221 -0.38 -8.02 -11.36
N ALA A 222 -0.14 -6.99 -12.15
CA ALA A 222 -0.88 -5.73 -12.04
C ALA A 222 -2.37 -5.97 -12.26
N LYS A 223 -3.19 -5.41 -11.37
CA LYS A 223 -4.64 -5.62 -11.33
C LYS A 223 -5.42 -4.32 -11.53
N ALA A 224 -4.93 -3.22 -10.97
CA ALA A 224 -5.54 -1.91 -11.11
C ALA A 224 -4.49 -0.80 -11.01
N VAL A 225 -4.75 0.32 -11.66
CA VAL A 225 -3.85 1.47 -11.75
C VAL A 225 -4.68 2.74 -11.63
N ILE A 226 -4.29 3.65 -10.75
CA ILE A 226 -4.81 5.02 -10.71
C ILE A 226 -3.88 5.91 -11.51
N LEU A 227 -4.45 6.70 -12.39
CA LEU A 227 -3.76 7.70 -13.20
C LEU A 227 -4.13 9.09 -12.69
N HIS A 228 -3.19 10.01 -12.74
CA HIS A 228 -3.42 11.42 -12.46
C HIS A 228 -2.92 12.26 -13.63
N SER A 229 -3.74 13.20 -14.10
CA SER A 229 -3.36 14.24 -15.07
C SER A 229 -3.53 15.61 -14.41
N GLY A 230 -2.64 16.57 -14.68
CA GLY A 230 -2.66 17.88 -14.02
C GLY A 230 -1.61 18.04 -12.91
N SER A 231 -1.87 18.94 -11.97
CA SER A 231 -0.94 19.44 -10.95
C SER A 231 -1.43 19.16 -9.52
N THR A 232 -0.68 19.61 -8.51
CA THR A 232 -1.08 19.52 -7.09
C THR A 232 -2.32 20.37 -6.77
N GLY A 233 -2.51 21.49 -7.46
CA GLY A 233 -3.65 22.40 -7.24
C GLY A 233 -4.92 22.01 -7.98
N GLY A 234 -4.89 20.94 -8.77
CA GLY A 234 -6.03 20.51 -9.57
C GLY A 234 -5.60 19.58 -10.71
N GLY A 235 -6.46 18.62 -10.99
CA GLY A 235 -6.20 17.58 -11.96
C GLY A 235 -7.36 16.61 -12.10
N HIS A 236 -7.15 15.58 -12.90
CA HIS A 236 -8.15 14.56 -13.19
C HIS A 236 -7.59 13.18 -12.89
N TYR A 237 -8.37 12.37 -12.17
CA TYR A 237 -8.01 11.00 -11.86
C TYR A 237 -8.87 10.02 -12.63
N THR A 238 -8.21 9.12 -13.36
CA THR A 238 -8.85 7.97 -14.03
C THR A 238 -8.25 6.67 -13.51
N ALA A 239 -8.78 5.53 -13.93
CA ALA A 239 -8.23 4.23 -13.55
C ALA A 239 -8.14 3.26 -14.74
N TRP A 240 -7.07 2.47 -14.77
CA TRP A 240 -7.06 1.23 -15.54
C TRP A 240 -7.34 0.06 -14.62
N VAL A 241 -8.30 -0.79 -14.96
CA VAL A 241 -8.65 -1.96 -14.17
C VAL A 241 -8.67 -3.20 -15.04
N ARG A 242 -8.26 -4.32 -14.46
CA ARG A 242 -8.25 -5.60 -15.17
C ARG A 242 -9.36 -6.52 -14.67
N ARG A 243 -10.19 -6.98 -15.59
CA ARG A 243 -11.27 -7.95 -15.35
C ARG A 243 -11.00 -9.18 -16.22
N GLY A 244 -10.72 -10.31 -15.59
CA GLY A 244 -10.16 -11.47 -16.28
C GLY A 244 -8.81 -11.14 -16.95
N GLU A 245 -8.72 -11.37 -18.26
CA GLU A 245 -7.51 -11.04 -19.04
C GLU A 245 -7.56 -9.66 -19.73
N GLN A 246 -8.69 -8.94 -19.65
CA GLN A 246 -8.89 -7.69 -20.37
C GLN A 246 -8.74 -6.46 -19.47
N TRP A 247 -8.14 -5.40 -20.02
CA TRP A 247 -8.01 -4.11 -19.36
C TRP A 247 -9.07 -3.12 -19.83
N PHE A 248 -9.52 -2.29 -18.89
CA PHE A 248 -10.51 -1.25 -19.10
C PHE A 248 -9.99 0.08 -18.58
N ASP A 249 -10.18 1.14 -19.37
CA ASP A 249 -9.99 2.54 -18.98
C ASP A 249 -11.31 3.07 -18.44
N CYS A 250 -11.29 3.45 -17.17
CA CYS A 250 -12.42 3.97 -16.42
C CYS A 250 -12.20 5.46 -16.17
N ASN A 251 -12.92 6.27 -16.92
CA ASN A 251 -12.97 7.71 -16.80
C ASN A 251 -14.38 8.14 -16.37
N ASP A 252 -14.57 8.20 -15.05
CA ASP A 252 -15.88 8.43 -14.42
C ASP A 252 -16.96 7.46 -14.91
N SER A 253 -17.95 7.95 -15.68
CA SER A 253 -19.02 7.13 -16.24
C SER A 253 -18.64 6.42 -17.55
N LEU A 254 -17.53 6.80 -18.17
CA LEU A 254 -17.05 6.18 -19.40
C LEU A 254 -16.11 5.01 -19.06
N VAL A 255 -16.49 3.81 -19.48
CA VAL A 255 -15.67 2.61 -19.36
C VAL A 255 -15.48 2.01 -20.75
N GLN A 256 -14.22 1.85 -21.14
CA GLN A 256 -13.85 1.35 -22.46
C GLN A 256 -12.66 0.39 -22.36
N THR A 257 -12.55 -0.54 -23.29
CA THR A 257 -11.41 -1.47 -23.35
C THR A 257 -10.14 -0.70 -23.71
N CYS A 258 -9.01 -1.06 -23.12
CA CYS A 258 -7.74 -0.37 -23.39
C CYS A 258 -6.54 -1.33 -23.39
N THR A 259 -5.41 -0.82 -23.90
CA THR A 259 -4.08 -1.42 -23.67
C THR A 259 -3.36 -0.58 -22.63
N VAL A 260 -2.79 -1.23 -21.61
CA VAL A 260 -2.10 -0.54 -20.52
C VAL A 260 -0.61 -0.39 -20.79
N ASN A 261 -0.06 0.75 -20.38
CA ASN A 261 1.38 1.00 -20.35
C ASN A 261 1.73 1.61 -19.00
N LEU A 262 2.36 0.83 -18.12
CA LEU A 262 2.72 1.29 -16.78
C LEU A 262 3.88 2.33 -16.77
N CYS A 263 4.52 2.57 -17.92
CA CYS A 263 5.49 3.67 -18.10
C CYS A 263 4.82 5.03 -18.40
N ASP A 264 3.49 5.09 -18.47
CA ASP A 264 2.75 6.33 -18.66
C ASP A 264 3.02 7.29 -17.47
N PRO A 265 3.40 8.55 -17.73
CA PRO A 265 3.75 9.52 -16.68
C PRO A 265 2.57 9.88 -15.77
N ARG A 266 1.34 9.52 -16.13
CA ARG A 266 0.15 9.69 -15.30
C ARG A 266 0.01 8.61 -14.24
N VAL A 267 0.66 7.45 -14.39
CA VAL A 267 0.57 6.34 -13.42
C VAL A 267 0.93 6.85 -12.03
N TYR A 268 0.02 6.74 -11.08
CA TYR A 268 0.19 7.30 -9.73
C TYR A 268 0.17 6.20 -8.67
N VAL A 269 -0.83 5.32 -8.69
CA VAL A 269 -0.90 4.15 -7.80
C VAL A 269 -1.07 2.90 -8.65
N VAL A 270 -0.34 1.84 -8.33
CA VAL A 270 -0.50 0.52 -8.96
C VAL A 270 -0.80 -0.51 -7.89
N SER A 271 -1.83 -1.32 -8.11
CA SER A 271 -2.17 -2.45 -7.28
C SER A 271 -1.78 -3.74 -7.98
N TYR A 272 -0.97 -4.54 -7.32
CA TYR A 272 -0.49 -5.84 -7.76
C TYR A 272 -1.13 -6.94 -6.90
N GLU A 273 -1.61 -8.00 -7.54
CA GLU A 273 -2.21 -9.16 -6.89
C GLU A 273 -1.27 -10.35 -7.00
N GLN A 274 -1.03 -11.04 -5.88
CA GLN A 274 -0.18 -12.23 -5.84
C GLN A 274 -0.82 -13.38 -6.64
N GLN A 275 -0.01 -14.13 -7.39
CA GLN A 275 -0.44 -15.29 -8.18
C GLN A 275 -0.35 -16.61 -7.41
#